data_AF-A0A7V2MES5-F1
#
_entry.id   AF-A0A7V2MES5-F1
#
_cell.length_a   1.000
_cell.length_b   1.000
_cell.length_c   1.000
_cell.angle_alpha   90.00
_cell.angle_beta   90.00
_cell.angle_gamma   90.00
#
_symmetry.space_group_name_H-M   'P 1'
#
loop_
_entity.id
_entity.type
_entity.pdbx_description
1 polymer ?
#
loop_
_entity_poly.entity_id
_entity_poly.type
_entity_poly.pdbx_seq_one_letter_code
_entity_poly.pdbx_strand_id
1 'polypeptide(L)'
;MDSKRADFARRGLNVAAMTYDPPAVLAHFSRRKGITIPLLSDPGSKTIRDFGILNESIPKDSFAYGVPHPGTYVIDERGIVTAKYFEPDYRDRVTAGSILLRQFTSPAGARVFERKTPRWTLRTFASNDWVFAGSRITLALEIELGPKMHLYAPGAQGYIPIQWTAGEAKGWVNFEPSYPPSETLHLRAIGEKAPVYRRKVRITRDIKAGQTRELRAMAGSGNRLVIEDSLRLQACDDKKCYLPENVPLRWELTVSPADSTRVPAGVK
;
A
#
# COMPACT_ATOMS: atom_id res chain seq x y z
N MET A 1 5.26 -9.43 -5.50
CA MET A 1 4.22 -10.45 -5.71
C MET A 1 4.64 -11.75 -5.06
N ASP A 2 5.70 -12.41 -5.54
CA ASP A 2 6.16 -13.71 -5.05
C ASP A 2 6.32 -13.83 -3.51
N SER A 3 6.93 -12.82 -2.87
CA SER A 3 7.14 -12.79 -1.42
C SER A 3 5.86 -12.78 -0.58
N LYS A 4 4.70 -12.45 -1.18
CA LYS A 4 3.38 -12.45 -0.52
C LYS A 4 2.43 -13.49 -1.14
N ARG A 5 2.92 -14.41 -1.98
CA ARG A 5 2.06 -15.41 -2.68
C ARG A 5 1.22 -16.25 -1.72
N ALA A 6 1.78 -16.63 -0.56
CA ALA A 6 1.06 -17.44 0.42
C ALA A 6 -0.11 -16.68 1.06
N ASP A 7 0.03 -15.36 1.24
CA ASP A 7 -1.06 -14.51 1.72
C ASP A 7 -2.20 -14.38 0.70
N PHE A 8 -1.87 -14.33 -0.60
CA PHE A 8 -2.86 -14.39 -1.67
C PHE A 8 -3.55 -15.76 -1.73
N ALA A 9 -2.77 -16.85 -1.69
CA ALA A 9 -3.29 -18.21 -1.76
C ALA A 9 -4.26 -18.53 -0.62
N ARG A 10 -3.97 -18.09 0.61
CA ARG A 10 -4.88 -18.20 1.78
C ARG A 10 -6.24 -17.51 1.57
N ARG A 11 -6.35 -16.65 0.57
CA ARG A 11 -7.56 -15.87 0.23
C ARG A 11 -8.16 -16.31 -1.10
N GLY A 12 -7.77 -17.48 -1.60
CA GLY A 12 -8.27 -18.04 -2.85
C GLY A 12 -7.68 -17.38 -4.10
N LEU A 13 -6.61 -16.58 -3.98
CA LEU A 13 -5.97 -15.96 -5.14
C LEU A 13 -4.66 -16.65 -5.50
N ASN A 14 -4.58 -17.11 -6.74
CA ASN A 14 -3.33 -17.48 -7.38
C ASN A 14 -2.67 -16.23 -7.99
N VAL A 15 -1.34 -16.24 -8.05
CA VAL A 15 -0.56 -15.09 -8.54
C VAL A 15 0.30 -15.54 -9.70
N ALA A 16 0.23 -14.81 -10.81
CA ALA A 16 1.15 -14.93 -11.94
C ALA A 16 1.65 -13.54 -12.34
N ALA A 17 2.80 -13.47 -12.99
CA ALA A 17 3.26 -12.25 -13.66
C ALA A 17 3.40 -12.53 -15.16
N MET A 18 3.11 -11.53 -16.00
CA MET A 18 3.22 -11.63 -17.44
C MET A 18 4.17 -10.55 -17.98
N THR A 19 5.06 -10.93 -18.90
CA THR A 19 5.93 -9.98 -19.60
C THR A 19 6.06 -10.37 -21.08
N TYR A 20 6.57 -9.44 -21.88
CA TYR A 20 6.90 -9.67 -23.29
C TYR A 20 8.12 -10.60 -23.50
N ASP A 21 8.84 -10.94 -22.43
CA ASP A 21 10.08 -11.69 -22.51
C ASP A 21 9.84 -13.15 -22.93
N PRO A 22 10.71 -13.76 -23.75
CA PRO A 22 10.64 -15.17 -24.11
C PRO A 22 10.74 -16.12 -22.90
N PRO A 23 10.22 -17.36 -23.00
CA PRO A 23 10.24 -18.32 -21.89
C PRO A 23 11.65 -18.58 -21.31
N ALA A 24 12.70 -18.63 -22.12
CA ALA A 24 14.06 -18.86 -21.64
C ALA A 24 14.60 -17.71 -20.78
N VAL A 25 14.30 -16.46 -21.16
CA VAL A 25 14.65 -15.26 -20.40
C VAL A 25 13.93 -15.27 -19.05
N LEU A 26 12.63 -15.57 -19.05
CA LEU A 26 11.84 -15.72 -17.83
C LEU A 26 12.37 -16.84 -16.93
N ALA A 27 12.70 -18.01 -17.49
CA ALA A 27 13.22 -19.14 -16.74
C ALA A 27 14.59 -18.82 -16.10
N HIS A 28 15.48 -18.14 -16.84
CA HIS A 28 16.75 -17.66 -16.30
C HIS A 28 16.53 -16.65 -15.16
N PHE A 29 15.67 -15.66 -15.37
CA PHE A 29 15.34 -14.67 -14.35
C PHE A 29 14.74 -15.32 -13.09
N SER A 30 13.78 -16.24 -13.26
CA SER A 30 13.13 -16.96 -12.18
C SER A 30 14.13 -17.74 -11.34
N ARG A 31 15.04 -18.49 -11.97
CA ARG A 31 16.11 -19.23 -11.25
C ARG A 31 17.05 -18.31 -10.50
N ARG A 32 17.52 -17.23 -11.14
CA ARG A 32 18.45 -16.27 -10.53
C ARG A 32 17.84 -15.56 -9.32
N LYS A 33 16.55 -15.25 -9.36
CA LYS A 33 15.85 -14.49 -8.33
C LYS A 33 15.06 -15.35 -7.34
N GLY A 34 15.04 -16.67 -7.54
CA GLY A 34 14.24 -17.60 -6.73
C GLY A 34 12.74 -17.33 -6.81
N ILE A 35 12.25 -16.85 -7.96
CA ILE A 35 10.82 -16.60 -8.15
C ILE A 35 10.10 -17.95 -8.31
N THR A 36 8.98 -18.09 -7.60
CA THR A 36 8.20 -19.33 -7.51
C THR A 36 6.79 -19.20 -8.08
N ILE A 37 6.29 -17.98 -8.26
CA ILE A 37 5.06 -17.73 -9.01
C ILE A 37 5.26 -18.00 -10.51
N PRO A 38 4.23 -18.45 -11.25
CA PRO A 38 4.27 -18.53 -12.70
C PRO A 38 4.65 -17.20 -13.35
N LEU A 39 5.57 -17.26 -14.31
CA LEU A 39 5.94 -16.18 -15.21
C LEU A 39 5.44 -16.52 -16.62
N LEU A 40 4.44 -15.79 -17.08
CA LEU A 40 3.80 -15.95 -18.39
C LEU A 40 4.55 -15.12 -19.44
N SER A 41 4.85 -15.75 -20.56
CA SER A 41 5.51 -15.14 -21.70
C SER A 41 4.46 -14.67 -22.71
N ASP A 42 4.57 -13.42 -23.16
CA ASP A 42 3.75 -12.82 -24.22
C ASP A 42 4.64 -12.25 -25.33
N PRO A 43 5.42 -13.08 -26.08
CA PRO A 43 6.32 -12.58 -27.10
C PRO A 43 5.60 -11.74 -28.16
N GLY A 44 6.17 -10.59 -28.51
CA GLY A 44 5.52 -9.61 -29.40
C GLY A 44 4.45 -8.74 -28.72
N SER A 45 4.22 -8.95 -27.42
CA SER A 45 3.28 -8.19 -26.59
C SER A 45 1.84 -8.25 -27.09
N LYS A 46 1.40 -9.40 -27.62
CA LYS A 46 0.06 -9.54 -28.20
C LYS A 46 -1.02 -9.31 -27.14
N THR A 47 -0.95 -10.03 -26.03
CA THR A 47 -1.90 -9.88 -24.91
C THR A 47 -1.79 -8.49 -24.30
N ILE A 48 -0.57 -8.00 -24.11
CA ILE A 48 -0.29 -6.63 -23.62
C ILE A 48 -0.97 -5.56 -24.50
N ARG A 49 -0.95 -5.72 -25.83
CA ARG A 49 -1.63 -4.84 -26.79
C ARG A 49 -3.14 -4.99 -26.74
N ASP A 50 -3.64 -6.24 -26.68
CA ASP A 50 -5.08 -6.53 -26.60
C ASP A 50 -5.70 -5.90 -25.34
N PHE A 51 -4.93 -5.79 -24.25
CA PHE A 51 -5.33 -5.09 -23.01
C PHE A 51 -5.16 -3.56 -23.06
N GLY A 52 -4.57 -3.01 -24.13
CA GLY A 52 -4.32 -1.58 -24.28
C GLY A 52 -3.28 -1.01 -23.31
N ILE A 53 -2.36 -1.84 -22.81
CA ILE A 53 -1.37 -1.45 -21.80
C ILE A 53 0.07 -1.45 -22.32
N LEU A 54 0.29 -1.51 -23.63
CA LEU A 54 1.62 -1.33 -24.19
C LEU A 54 2.15 0.07 -23.85
N ASN A 55 3.40 0.18 -23.40
CA ASN A 55 4.04 1.48 -23.24
C ASN A 55 4.54 2.01 -24.59
N GLU A 56 3.74 2.87 -25.22
CA GLU A 56 4.03 3.46 -26.53
C GLU A 56 5.12 4.54 -26.50
N SER A 57 5.54 5.01 -25.32
CA SER A 57 6.67 5.94 -25.18
C SER A 57 8.02 5.30 -25.49
N ILE A 58 8.09 3.97 -25.57
CA ILE A 58 9.33 3.24 -25.84
C ILE A 58 9.53 3.11 -27.36
N PRO A 59 10.66 3.57 -27.92
CA PRO A 59 10.96 3.46 -29.35
C PRO A 59 10.95 2.00 -29.85
N LYS A 60 10.52 1.78 -31.10
CA LYS A 60 10.39 0.43 -31.69
C LYS A 60 11.71 -0.31 -31.86
N ASP A 61 12.80 0.43 -32.02
CA ASP A 61 14.17 -0.04 -32.12
C ASP A 61 14.84 -0.27 -30.74
N SER A 62 14.16 0.11 -29.65
CA SER A 62 14.64 -0.13 -28.30
C SER A 62 14.55 -1.61 -27.92
N PHE A 63 15.56 -2.10 -27.21
CA PHE A 63 15.54 -3.44 -26.61
C PHE A 63 14.38 -3.63 -25.60
N ALA A 64 13.80 -2.54 -25.08
CA ALA A 64 12.67 -2.55 -24.16
C ALA A 64 11.31 -2.43 -24.87
N TYR A 65 11.30 -2.41 -26.21
CA TYR A 65 10.05 -2.35 -26.96
C TYR A 65 9.19 -3.59 -26.66
N GLY A 66 7.93 -3.35 -26.30
CA GLY A 66 7.00 -4.40 -25.86
C GLY A 66 6.70 -4.40 -24.36
N VAL A 67 7.46 -3.65 -23.56
CA VAL A 67 7.18 -3.48 -22.13
C VAL A 67 5.79 -2.81 -21.93
N PRO A 68 4.94 -3.35 -21.04
CA PRO A 68 3.67 -2.72 -20.71
C PRO A 68 3.86 -1.55 -19.73
N HIS A 69 2.88 -0.63 -19.69
CA HIS A 69 2.63 0.16 -18.49
C HIS A 69 2.40 -0.82 -17.33
N PRO A 70 3.17 -0.73 -16.22
CA PRO A 70 3.09 -1.70 -15.16
C PRO A 70 1.72 -1.60 -14.47
N GLY A 71 1.16 -2.76 -14.17
CA GLY A 71 -0.05 -2.82 -13.37
C GLY A 71 -0.37 -4.23 -12.92
N THR A 72 -1.47 -4.35 -12.20
CA THR A 72 -1.99 -5.62 -11.71
C THR A 72 -3.50 -5.66 -11.94
N TYR A 73 -3.97 -6.79 -12.44
CA TYR A 73 -5.38 -7.12 -12.52
C TYR A 73 -5.72 -8.16 -11.45
N VAL A 74 -6.90 -8.05 -10.86
CA VAL A 74 -7.55 -9.14 -10.13
C VAL A 74 -8.67 -9.66 -11.01
N ILE A 75 -8.69 -10.97 -11.21
CA ILE A 75 -9.60 -11.65 -12.14
C ILE A 75 -10.37 -12.71 -11.36
N ASP A 76 -11.68 -12.81 -11.58
CA ASP A 76 -12.51 -13.87 -10.99
C ASP A 76 -12.37 -15.21 -11.74
N GLU A 77 -13.01 -16.26 -11.23
CA GLU A 77 -12.94 -17.61 -11.81
C GLU A 77 -13.55 -17.71 -13.23
N ARG A 78 -14.32 -16.70 -13.66
CA ARG A 78 -14.92 -16.62 -14.99
C ARG A 78 -14.06 -15.80 -15.96
N GLY A 79 -12.89 -15.34 -15.53
CA GLY A 79 -12.02 -14.51 -16.35
C GLY A 79 -12.40 -13.02 -16.37
N ILE A 80 -13.28 -12.57 -15.47
CA ILE A 80 -13.71 -11.16 -15.42
C ILE A 80 -12.79 -10.37 -14.50
N VAL A 81 -12.30 -9.22 -15.00
CA VAL A 81 -11.50 -8.28 -14.20
C VAL A 81 -12.38 -7.63 -13.14
N THR A 82 -12.06 -7.86 -11.87
CA THR A 82 -12.77 -7.30 -10.70
C THR A 82 -12.05 -6.12 -10.05
N ALA A 83 -10.74 -5.98 -10.27
CA ALA A 83 -9.98 -4.82 -9.84
C ALA A 83 -8.77 -4.56 -10.75
N LYS A 84 -8.32 -3.29 -10.78
CA LYS A 84 -7.14 -2.82 -11.53
C LYS A 84 -6.27 -1.95 -10.64
N TYR A 85 -4.96 -2.14 -10.69
CA TYR A 85 -3.97 -1.32 -9.98
C TYR A 85 -2.90 -0.86 -10.96
N PHE A 86 -2.98 0.40 -11.37
CA PHE A 86 -2.08 1.04 -12.33
C PHE A 86 -1.67 2.41 -11.81
N GLU A 87 -0.45 2.83 -12.14
CA GLU A 87 0.05 4.17 -11.85
C GLU A 87 0.35 4.90 -13.17
N PRO A 88 0.19 6.24 -13.23
CA PRO A 88 0.49 7.01 -14.44
C PRO A 88 1.97 6.91 -14.87
N ASP A 89 2.90 6.92 -13.92
CA ASP A 89 4.34 6.75 -14.18
C ASP A 89 4.70 5.25 -14.14
N TYR A 90 5.37 4.77 -15.19
CA TYR A 90 5.81 3.38 -15.32
C TYR A 90 6.88 2.96 -14.29
N ARG A 91 7.49 3.92 -13.59
CA ARG A 91 8.41 3.65 -12.48
C ARG A 91 7.68 3.37 -11.19
N ASP A 92 6.41 3.75 -11.11
CA ASP A 92 5.62 3.63 -9.91
C ASP A 92 4.86 2.30 -9.89
N ARG A 93 4.80 1.66 -8.72
CA ARG A 93 4.14 0.36 -8.58
C ARG A 93 3.41 0.24 -7.27
N VAL A 94 2.11 -0.05 -7.34
CA VAL A 94 1.33 -0.55 -6.19
C VAL A 94 1.90 -1.91 -5.78
N THR A 95 2.32 -2.04 -4.52
CA THR A 95 2.95 -3.28 -4.06
C THR A 95 1.92 -4.39 -3.76
N ALA A 96 2.41 -5.63 -3.77
CA ALA A 96 1.63 -6.82 -3.37
C ALA A 96 0.97 -6.67 -1.99
N GLY A 97 1.69 -6.10 -1.02
CA GLY A 97 1.17 -5.84 0.31
C GLY A 97 0.04 -4.82 0.30
N SER A 98 0.19 -3.73 -0.47
CA SER A 98 -0.86 -2.72 -0.61
C SER A 98 -2.13 -3.30 -1.22
N ILE A 99 -2.00 -4.15 -2.25
CA ILE A 99 -3.14 -4.86 -2.86
C ILE A 99 -3.81 -5.79 -1.84
N LEU A 100 -3.05 -6.58 -1.07
CA LEU A 100 -3.60 -7.45 -0.03
C LEU A 100 -4.35 -6.67 1.05
N LEU A 101 -3.81 -5.52 1.46
CA LEU A 101 -4.44 -4.66 2.44
C LEU A 101 -5.74 -4.06 1.89
N ARG A 102 -5.74 -3.56 0.65
CA ARG A 102 -6.92 -2.96 0.02
C ARG A 102 -8.02 -3.98 -0.24
N GLN A 103 -7.67 -5.15 -0.76
CA GLN A 103 -8.63 -6.15 -1.17
C GLN A 103 -9.18 -6.97 0.00
N PHE A 104 -8.34 -7.24 1.00
CA PHE A 104 -8.67 -8.21 2.05
C PHE A 104 -8.38 -7.73 3.45
N THR A 105 -8.04 -6.45 3.61
CA THR A 105 -7.89 -5.87 4.94
C THR A 105 -6.80 -6.59 5.76
N SER A 106 -5.79 -7.12 5.06
CA SER A 106 -4.77 -7.98 5.65
C SER A 106 -3.47 -7.22 5.88
N PRO A 107 -2.86 -7.30 7.07
CA PRO A 107 -1.48 -6.85 7.28
C PRO A 107 -0.47 -7.73 6.53
N ALA A 108 -0.87 -8.91 6.02
CA ALA A 108 -0.05 -9.79 5.18
C ALA A 108 1.34 -10.10 5.78
N GLY A 109 1.41 -10.34 7.09
CA GLY A 109 2.66 -10.60 7.80
C GLY A 109 3.54 -9.37 8.05
N ALA A 110 3.01 -8.16 7.86
CA ALA A 110 3.69 -6.91 8.23
C ALA A 110 3.98 -6.84 9.73
N ARG A 111 5.04 -6.11 10.08
CA ARG A 111 5.31 -5.74 11.46
C ARG A 111 4.21 -4.80 11.98
N VAL A 112 3.53 -5.24 13.05
CA VAL A 112 2.48 -4.46 13.72
C VAL A 112 3.02 -3.89 15.02
N PHE A 113 2.82 -2.58 15.24
CA PHE A 113 3.04 -1.92 16.52
C PHE A 113 1.70 -1.69 17.19
N GLU A 114 1.60 -2.05 18.47
CA GLU A 114 0.37 -1.88 19.25
C GLU A 114 0.58 -0.90 20.39
N ARG A 115 -0.35 0.04 20.55
CA ARG A 115 -0.49 0.89 21.72
C ARG A 115 -1.89 0.71 22.30
N LYS A 116 -1.95 0.24 23.54
CA LYS A 116 -3.22 -0.01 24.25
C LYS A 116 -3.43 1.03 25.35
N THR A 117 -4.66 1.52 25.45
CA THR A 117 -5.16 2.34 26.55
C THR A 117 -6.47 1.75 27.07
N PRO A 118 -7.01 2.22 28.22
CA PRO A 118 -8.34 1.81 28.66
C PRO A 118 -9.48 2.19 27.70
N ARG A 119 -9.26 3.17 26.81
CA ARG A 119 -10.30 3.75 25.94
C ARG A 119 -10.22 3.25 24.49
N TRP A 120 -9.01 2.92 24.04
CA TRP A 120 -8.75 2.52 22.66
C TRP A 120 -7.46 1.70 22.55
N THR A 121 -7.39 0.85 21.54
CA THR A 121 -6.18 0.14 21.10
C THR A 121 -5.87 0.58 19.68
N LEU A 122 -4.66 1.10 19.47
CA LEU A 122 -4.15 1.48 18.15
C LEU A 122 -3.14 0.42 17.70
N ARG A 123 -3.36 -0.16 16.53
CA ARG A 123 -2.39 -0.97 15.79
C ARG A 123 -1.94 -0.21 14.56
N THR A 124 -0.64 -0.15 14.33
CA THR A 124 -0.06 0.51 13.16
C THR A 124 0.84 -0.46 12.42
N PHE A 125 0.81 -0.42 11.09
CA PHE A 125 1.67 -1.24 10.26
C PHE A 125 1.82 -0.63 8.86
N ALA A 126 2.89 -1.01 8.16
CA ALA A 126 3.07 -0.74 6.76
C ALA A 126 2.75 -2.00 5.96
N SER A 127 2.22 -1.87 4.74
CA SER A 127 1.90 -3.03 3.90
C SER A 127 3.13 -3.85 3.48
N ASN A 128 4.31 -3.27 3.65
CA ASN A 128 5.60 -3.85 3.31
C ASN A 128 6.62 -3.47 4.38
N ASP A 129 7.58 -4.34 4.68
CA ASP A 129 8.72 -4.03 5.54
C ASP A 129 9.93 -3.49 4.75
N TRP A 130 9.84 -3.48 3.42
CA TRP A 130 10.86 -2.98 2.51
C TRP A 130 10.26 -2.27 1.29
N VAL A 131 11.04 -1.35 0.73
CA VAL A 131 10.69 -0.57 -0.47
C VAL A 131 11.87 -0.52 -1.43
N PHE A 132 11.58 -0.34 -2.70
CA PHE A 132 12.55 0.02 -3.74
C PHE A 132 12.07 1.30 -4.45
N ALA A 133 12.90 1.87 -5.32
CA ALA A 133 12.57 3.08 -6.07
C ALA A 133 11.19 2.98 -6.76
N GLY A 134 10.33 3.99 -6.57
CA GLY A 134 8.97 4.03 -7.13
C GLY A 134 7.94 3.11 -6.44
N SER A 135 8.30 2.41 -5.36
CA SER A 135 7.32 1.60 -4.63
C SER A 135 6.24 2.48 -4.02
N ARG A 136 4.97 2.18 -4.33
CA ARG A 136 3.81 2.74 -3.64
C ARG A 136 3.26 1.72 -2.65
N ILE A 137 3.38 2.03 -1.36
CA ILE A 137 2.93 1.20 -0.26
C ILE A 137 1.84 1.90 0.53
N THR A 138 1.13 1.14 1.37
CA THR A 138 0.08 1.68 2.23
C THR A 138 0.47 1.54 3.69
N LEU A 139 0.40 2.63 4.43
CA LEU A 139 0.46 2.68 5.88
C LEU A 139 -0.97 2.57 6.43
N ALA A 140 -1.15 1.84 7.52
CA ALA A 140 -2.45 1.58 8.12
C ALA A 140 -2.45 1.88 9.62
N LEU A 141 -3.55 2.46 10.07
CA LEU A 141 -3.93 2.62 11.46
C LEU A 141 -5.23 1.86 11.68
N GLU A 142 -5.22 0.91 12.61
CA GLU A 142 -6.41 0.19 13.06
C GLU A 142 -6.67 0.56 14.51
N ILE A 143 -7.82 1.19 14.76
CA ILE A 143 -8.21 1.69 16.07
C ILE A 143 -9.41 0.87 16.53
N GLU A 144 -9.26 0.15 17.63
CA GLU A 144 -10.36 -0.51 18.32
C GLU A 144 -10.76 0.33 19.54
N LEU A 145 -12.02 0.76 19.57
CA LEU A 145 -12.58 1.60 20.62
C LEU A 145 -13.20 0.74 21.72
N GLY A 146 -13.00 1.16 22.96
CA GLY A 146 -13.63 0.55 24.13
C GLY A 146 -15.16 0.64 24.08
N PRO A 147 -15.86 -0.09 24.96
CA PRO A 147 -17.32 -0.06 25.02
C PRO A 147 -17.86 1.38 25.17
N LYS A 148 -18.89 1.72 24.38
CA LYS A 148 -19.53 3.05 24.35
C LYS A 148 -18.62 4.22 23.96
N MET A 149 -17.38 3.95 23.55
CA MET A 149 -16.47 4.99 23.07
C MET A 149 -16.75 5.33 21.60
N HIS A 150 -16.51 6.58 21.24
CA HIS A 150 -16.51 7.07 19.87
C HIS A 150 -15.36 8.05 19.64
N LEU A 151 -15.02 8.24 18.36
CA LEU A 151 -14.15 9.31 17.88
C LEU A 151 -14.93 10.17 16.90
N TYR A 152 -14.76 11.48 16.93
CA TYR A 152 -15.32 12.33 15.87
C TYR A 152 -14.57 12.11 14.56
N ALA A 153 -15.33 11.92 13.48
CA ALA A 153 -14.79 11.76 12.15
C ALA A 153 -14.48 13.13 11.52
N PRO A 154 -13.62 13.18 10.48
CA PRO A 154 -13.41 14.41 9.72
C PRO A 154 -14.74 15.05 9.29
N GLY A 155 -14.83 16.38 9.40
CA GLY A 155 -16.05 17.14 9.12
C GLY A 155 -16.96 17.40 10.33
N ALA A 156 -16.64 16.86 11.51
CA ALA A 156 -17.37 17.22 12.74
C ALA A 156 -17.13 18.70 13.12
N GLN A 157 -18.22 19.47 13.22
CA GLN A 157 -18.19 20.89 13.60
C GLN A 157 -18.30 21.03 15.12
N GLY A 158 -17.49 21.89 15.74
CA GLY A 158 -17.52 22.10 17.20
C GLY A 158 -16.83 21.00 18.02
N TYR A 159 -16.28 19.97 17.38
CA TYR A 159 -15.60 18.83 18.02
C TYR A 159 -14.15 18.71 17.54
N ILE A 160 -13.36 17.86 18.20
CA ILE A 160 -11.98 17.54 17.79
C ILE A 160 -11.99 16.24 16.97
N PRO A 161 -12.01 16.31 15.63
CA PRO A 161 -11.98 15.12 14.80
C PRO A 161 -10.62 14.43 14.86
N ILE A 162 -10.63 13.12 14.59
CA ILE A 162 -9.41 12.35 14.39
C ILE A 162 -8.63 12.88 13.16
N GLN A 163 -7.35 13.18 13.34
CA GLN A 163 -6.50 13.76 12.31
C GLN A 163 -5.16 13.02 12.25
N TRP A 164 -4.82 12.50 11.07
CA TRP A 164 -3.51 11.91 10.80
C TRP A 164 -2.66 12.90 10.02
N THR A 165 -1.66 13.48 10.69
CA THR A 165 -0.73 14.44 10.10
C THR A 165 0.55 13.74 9.67
N ALA A 166 0.93 13.94 8.40
CA ALA A 166 2.21 13.46 7.89
C ALA A 166 3.35 14.32 8.45
N GLY A 167 4.46 13.70 8.83
CA GLY A 167 5.69 14.42 9.11
C GLY A 167 6.41 14.88 7.84
N GLU A 168 7.64 15.37 8.02
CA GLU A 168 8.49 15.79 6.92
C GLU A 168 8.83 14.60 6.01
N ALA A 169 8.44 14.68 4.74
CA ALA A 169 8.71 13.62 3.78
C ALA A 169 10.12 13.76 3.20
N LYS A 170 10.97 12.74 3.39
CA LYS A 170 12.37 12.77 2.96
C LYS A 170 12.69 11.63 2.00
N GLY A 171 12.55 11.89 0.70
CA GLY A 171 12.75 10.86 -0.34
C GLY A 171 11.53 9.97 -0.58
N TRP A 172 10.35 10.43 -0.16
CA TRP A 172 9.05 9.88 -0.54
C TRP A 172 8.02 11.00 -0.68
N VAL A 173 6.85 10.66 -1.22
CA VAL A 173 5.68 11.54 -1.29
C VAL A 173 4.56 10.92 -0.46
N ASN A 174 3.91 11.73 0.37
CA ASN A 174 2.72 11.34 1.12
C ASN A 174 1.47 11.61 0.29
N PHE A 175 0.50 10.71 0.36
CA PHE A 175 -0.86 10.94 -0.14
C PHE A 175 -1.80 11.34 1.00
N GLU A 176 -2.96 11.89 0.64
CA GLU A 176 -4.01 12.17 1.60
C GLU A 176 -4.48 10.89 2.30
N PRO A 177 -4.77 10.95 3.61
CA PRO A 177 -5.29 9.81 4.35
C PRO A 177 -6.73 9.51 3.91
N SER A 178 -7.01 8.25 3.64
CA SER A 178 -8.35 7.74 3.38
C SER A 178 -9.00 7.32 4.69
N TYR A 179 -10.12 7.96 5.00
CA TYR A 179 -10.95 7.65 6.14
C TYR A 179 -12.14 6.77 5.73
N PRO A 180 -12.63 5.87 6.60
CA PRO A 180 -13.80 5.06 6.31
C PRO A 180 -15.08 5.91 6.40
N PRO A 181 -16.22 5.44 5.86
CA PRO A 181 -17.51 6.08 6.10
C PRO A 181 -17.80 6.22 7.60
N SER A 182 -18.37 7.36 8.00
CA SER A 182 -18.73 7.65 9.39
C SER A 182 -20.20 7.33 9.66
N GLU A 183 -20.51 7.08 10.94
CA GLU A 183 -21.88 6.99 11.44
C GLU A 183 -22.32 8.36 11.96
N THR A 184 -23.62 8.70 11.89
CA THR A 184 -24.12 9.95 12.50
C THR A 184 -24.51 9.70 13.96
N LEU A 185 -23.87 10.40 14.88
CA LEU A 185 -24.31 10.49 16.28
C LEU A 185 -25.38 11.56 16.44
N HIS A 186 -26.39 11.30 17.27
CA HIS A 186 -27.41 12.27 17.67
C HIS A 186 -27.24 12.60 19.16
N LEU A 187 -26.82 13.83 19.45
CA LEU A 187 -26.62 14.33 20.80
C LEU A 187 -27.92 14.95 21.31
N ARG A 188 -28.83 14.08 21.76
CA ARG A 188 -30.22 14.47 22.11
C ARG A 188 -30.32 15.63 23.10
N ALA A 189 -29.39 15.75 24.04
CA ALA A 189 -29.39 16.80 25.06
C ALA A 189 -29.22 18.21 24.47
N ILE A 190 -28.54 18.34 23.33
CA ILE A 190 -28.25 19.62 22.68
C ILE A 190 -28.81 19.70 21.25
N GLY A 191 -29.54 18.67 20.80
CA GLY A 191 -30.18 18.62 19.48
C GLY A 191 -29.20 18.49 18.29
N GLU A 192 -27.92 18.29 18.54
CA GLU A 192 -26.89 18.27 17.50
C GLU A 192 -26.68 16.90 16.85
N LYS A 193 -26.13 16.93 15.64
CA LYS A 193 -25.68 15.76 14.90
C LYS A 193 -24.20 15.90 14.55
N ALA A 194 -23.44 14.81 14.70
CA ALA A 194 -22.03 14.82 14.38
C ALA A 194 -21.59 13.48 13.77
N PRO A 195 -20.66 13.50 12.79
CA PRO A 195 -20.10 12.28 12.23
C PRO A 195 -19.09 11.66 13.21
N VAL A 196 -19.23 10.36 13.47
CA VAL A 196 -18.41 9.62 14.43
C VAL A 196 -17.99 8.27 13.88
N TYR A 197 -16.93 7.72 14.48
CA TYR A 197 -16.58 6.32 14.38
C TYR A 197 -16.82 5.60 15.70
N ARG A 198 -17.27 4.35 15.63
CA ARG A 198 -17.51 3.45 16.76
C ARG A 198 -16.86 2.10 16.49
N ARG A 199 -16.60 1.33 17.55
CA ARG A 199 -16.08 -0.05 17.50
C ARG A 199 -14.69 -0.15 16.87
N LYS A 200 -14.59 -0.16 15.53
CA LYS A 200 -13.34 -0.30 14.81
C LYS A 200 -13.23 0.73 13.71
N VAL A 201 -12.06 1.36 13.59
CA VAL A 201 -11.75 2.35 12.56
C VAL A 201 -10.48 1.91 11.87
N ARG A 202 -10.47 1.93 10.55
CA ARG A 202 -9.25 1.77 9.77
C ARG A 202 -9.03 2.99 8.91
N ILE A 203 -7.90 3.64 9.12
CA ILE A 203 -7.45 4.79 8.32
C ILE A 203 -6.20 4.33 7.58
N THR A 204 -6.11 4.65 6.30
CA THR A 204 -4.96 4.27 5.47
C THR A 204 -4.38 5.48 4.78
N ARG A 205 -3.06 5.52 4.62
CA ARG A 205 -2.36 6.52 3.81
C ARG A 205 -1.41 5.80 2.88
N ASP A 206 -1.41 6.17 1.61
CA ASP A 206 -0.35 5.74 0.72
C ASP A 206 0.89 6.62 0.89
N ILE A 207 2.04 6.00 0.69
CA ILE A 207 3.28 6.72 0.40
C ILE A 207 3.90 6.18 -0.87
N LYS A 208 4.60 7.03 -1.61
CA LYS A 208 5.39 6.65 -2.77
C LYS A 208 6.85 6.94 -2.52
N ALA A 209 7.66 5.90 -2.50
CA ALA A 209 9.11 6.01 -2.43
C ALA A 209 9.65 6.75 -3.66
N GLY A 210 10.62 7.64 -3.46
CA GLY A 210 11.27 8.40 -4.53
C GLY A 210 12.07 7.51 -5.49
N GLN A 211 12.75 8.12 -6.44
CA GLN A 211 13.62 7.40 -7.36
C GLN A 211 14.94 7.01 -6.66
N THR A 212 15.76 6.22 -7.36
CA THR A 212 16.98 5.63 -6.79
C THR A 212 17.92 6.66 -6.17
N ARG A 213 18.03 7.86 -6.76
CA ARG A 213 18.92 8.92 -6.27
C ARG A 213 18.44 9.49 -4.94
N GLU A 214 17.16 9.80 -4.84
CA GLU A 214 16.51 10.36 -3.66
C GLU A 214 16.54 9.36 -2.52
N LEU A 215 16.18 8.09 -2.79
CA LEU A 215 16.23 7.04 -1.78
C LEU A 215 17.65 6.77 -1.28
N ARG A 216 18.66 6.75 -2.15
CA ARG A 216 20.05 6.56 -1.73
C ARG A 216 20.57 7.73 -0.88
N ALA A 217 20.26 8.95 -1.28
CA ALA A 217 20.65 10.13 -0.50
C ALA A 217 20.06 10.09 0.92
N MET A 218 18.84 9.56 1.05
CA MET A 218 18.12 9.54 2.33
C MET A 218 18.39 8.32 3.20
N ALA A 219 18.56 7.14 2.60
CA ALA A 219 18.74 5.90 3.35
C ALA A 219 20.13 5.80 4.01
N GLY A 220 21.09 6.61 3.55
CA GLY A 220 22.47 6.63 4.04
C GLY A 220 23.13 5.25 3.99
N SER A 221 24.07 5.00 4.89
CA SER A 221 24.71 3.68 5.05
C SER A 221 23.78 2.62 5.66
N GLY A 222 22.68 3.04 6.30
CA GLY A 222 21.75 2.16 7.01
C GLY A 222 20.72 1.48 6.14
N ASN A 223 20.55 1.90 4.88
CA ASN A 223 19.51 1.42 3.96
C ASN A 223 18.11 1.38 4.61
N ARG A 224 17.76 2.40 5.40
CA ARG A 224 16.45 2.51 6.06
C ARG A 224 15.73 3.79 5.69
N LEU A 225 14.43 3.66 5.44
CA LEU A 225 13.49 4.75 5.34
C LEU A 225 12.69 4.79 6.64
N VAL A 226 12.80 5.90 7.38
CA VAL A 226 12.07 6.12 8.63
C VAL A 226 10.96 7.13 8.36
N ILE A 227 9.73 6.74 8.62
CA ILE A 227 8.55 7.58 8.46
C ILE A 227 8.03 7.91 9.85
N GLU A 228 7.89 9.20 10.14
CA GLU A 228 7.41 9.70 11.42
C GLU A 228 6.20 10.60 11.18
N ASP A 229 5.06 10.18 11.71
CA ASP A 229 3.79 10.89 11.58
C ASP A 229 3.18 11.12 12.98
N SER A 230 2.06 11.83 13.04
CA SER A 230 1.30 12.02 14.28
C SER A 230 -0.19 11.77 14.06
N LEU A 231 -0.81 11.07 15.02
CA LEU A 231 -2.26 10.91 15.10
C LEU A 231 -2.80 11.74 16.27
N ARG A 232 -3.56 12.79 15.95
CA ARG A 232 -4.36 13.49 16.95
C ARG A 232 -5.74 12.84 17.05
N LEU A 233 -6.15 12.48 18.26
CA LEU A 233 -7.47 11.89 18.50
C LEU A 233 -8.05 12.35 19.84
N GLN A 234 -9.37 12.35 19.94
CA GLN A 234 -10.09 12.55 21.19
C GLN A 234 -11.16 11.48 21.33
N ALA A 235 -10.97 10.57 22.29
CA ALA A 235 -12.00 9.60 22.66
C ALA A 235 -13.08 10.29 23.51
N CYS A 236 -14.34 9.97 23.24
CA CYS A 236 -15.49 10.40 24.01
C CYS A 236 -16.36 9.20 24.35
N ASP A 237 -16.93 9.19 25.55
CA ASP A 237 -18.02 8.29 25.92
C ASP A 237 -19.37 9.02 25.80
N ASP A 238 -20.45 8.40 26.27
CA ASP A 238 -21.79 8.99 26.21
C ASP A 238 -21.99 10.20 27.16
N LYS A 239 -21.02 10.49 28.05
CA LYS A 239 -21.11 11.53 29.09
C LYS A 239 -20.12 12.66 28.87
N LYS A 240 -18.92 12.37 28.37
CA LYS A 240 -17.85 13.35 28.23
C LYS A 240 -16.85 12.98 27.13
N CYS A 241 -16.18 14.01 26.63
CA CYS A 241 -14.94 13.86 25.88
C CYS A 241 -13.73 13.93 26.81
N TYR A 242 -12.79 13.01 26.61
CA TYR A 242 -11.53 13.02 27.36
C TYR A 242 -10.55 14.04 26.76
N LEU A 243 -9.41 14.28 27.42
CA LEU A 243 -8.37 15.14 26.87
C LEU A 243 -7.89 14.60 25.51
N PRO A 244 -7.71 15.47 24.51
CA PRO A 244 -7.16 15.06 23.22
C PRO A 244 -5.71 14.60 23.40
N GLU A 245 -5.33 13.57 22.64
CA GLU A 245 -4.01 12.96 22.66
C GLU A 245 -3.34 13.12 21.29
N ASN A 246 -2.03 13.38 21.30
CA ASN A 246 -1.18 13.28 20.12
C ASN A 246 -0.34 12.00 20.24
N VAL A 247 -0.58 11.04 19.36
CA VAL A 247 0.10 9.76 19.34
C VAL A 247 1.17 9.79 18.26
N PRO A 248 2.47 9.71 18.60
CA PRO A 248 3.52 9.60 17.59
C PRO A 248 3.42 8.25 16.88
N LEU A 249 3.59 8.27 15.56
CA LEU A 249 3.56 7.12 14.69
C LEU A 249 4.93 6.96 14.04
N ARG A 250 5.46 5.75 13.99
CA ARG A 250 6.76 5.47 13.37
C ARG A 250 6.73 4.16 12.61
N TRP A 251 7.25 4.18 11.38
CA TRP A 251 7.52 2.99 10.58
C TRP A 251 8.97 3.01 10.11
N GLU A 252 9.59 1.85 10.08
CA GLU A 252 10.93 1.66 9.56
C GLU A 252 10.90 0.63 8.44
N LEU A 253 11.36 1.03 7.26
CA LEU A 253 11.34 0.22 6.05
C LEU A 253 12.76 0.03 5.55
N THR A 254 13.10 -1.17 5.12
CA THR A 254 14.39 -1.43 4.45
C THR A 254 14.34 -0.95 3.00
N VAL A 255 15.33 -0.16 2.59
CA VAL A 255 15.51 0.24 1.20
C VAL A 255 16.31 -0.86 0.49
N SER A 256 15.68 -1.50 -0.50
CA SER A 256 16.30 -2.53 -1.33
C SER A 256 16.64 -1.97 -2.71
N PRO A 257 17.80 -2.31 -3.28
CA PRO A 257 18.14 -1.89 -4.64
C PRO A 257 17.22 -2.57 -5.65
N ALA A 258 16.90 -1.85 -6.73
CA ALA A 258 16.30 -2.46 -7.91
C ALA A 258 17.28 -3.45 -8.56
N ASP A 259 16.76 -4.54 -9.13
CA ASP A 259 17.58 -5.48 -9.89
C ASP A 259 17.91 -4.88 -11.27
N SER A 260 19.19 -4.59 -11.50
CA SER A 260 19.70 -4.06 -12.77
C SER A 260 20.46 -5.10 -13.60
N THR A 261 20.56 -6.35 -13.12
CA THR A 261 21.31 -7.40 -13.81
C THR A 261 20.54 -7.89 -15.02
N ARG A 262 21.12 -7.74 -16.22
CA ARG A 262 20.53 -8.24 -17.47
C ARG A 262 20.73 -9.75 -17.62
N VAL A 263 19.80 -10.37 -18.34
CA VAL A 263 19.99 -11.76 -18.81
C VAL A 263 21.12 -11.77 -19.86
N PRO A 264 22.06 -12.73 -19.83
CA PRO A 264 23.12 -12.82 -20.82
C PRO A 264 22.58 -12.94 -22.25
N ALA A 265 23.26 -12.33 -23.23
CA ALA A 265 22.81 -12.25 -24.63
C ALA A 265 22.62 -13.61 -25.35
N GLY A 266 23.14 -14.71 -24.79
CA GLY A 266 23.02 -16.06 -25.33
C GLY A 266 21.81 -16.86 -24.86
N VAL A 267 21.00 -16.34 -23.92
CA VAL A 267 19.79 -17.03 -23.45
C VAL A 267 18.64 -16.71 -24.42
N LYS A 268 18.25 -17.70 -25.23
CA LYS A 268 17.15 -17.63 -26.19
C LYS A 268 16.05 -18.63 -25.85
#